data_AF-A0A3B8L326-F1
#
_entry.id   AF-A0A3B8L326-F1
#
_cell.length_a   1.000
_cell.length_b   1.000
_cell.length_c   1.000
_cell.angle_alpha   90.00
_cell.angle_beta   90.00
_cell.angle_gamma   90.00
#
_symmetry.space_group_name_H-M   'P 1'
#
loop_
_entity.id
_entity.type
_entity.pdbx_description
1 polymer ?
#
loop_
_entity_poly.entity_id
_entity_poly.type
_entity_poly.pdbx_seq_one_letter_code
_entity_poly.pdbx_strand_id
1 'polypeptide(L)'
;MTEPDHQQLSESTVEPGKQTGGALQPWDVGDLPSPPVMNWKKLPTLIGPGILMAGVAIGAGEWLFGPAVSAQYGGTLLWLATLSILGQVFFNIEVMRYALYCGEPIVVGYFRTTPGPRFWLPIYLVLEICNIWPFMAANAAVPFAAAVFGHLPTDLDYTLLGITMTESEWVKVLGYVIFLVAFLPLIFGGTIYRVIEKMMTFKVVVVLLVVAVIAVFQVSWDNMIEVITGFGRFGQVPDRAESVIAGRHFSVTLTGDGRTVMLRGTIGNNTPDFIEQLVDGSKVDPKETTLDERTRTALEALEALVRREARQGRFLVDDLNGDRRLLVRGIIRDPLKKSRSESSWVAESYRLVADDGSSQTFVSGDKMPGDVREWADELVALQGMRRVGLVAYIGQHGRLPDLNWAI
;
A
#
# COMPACT_ATOMS: atom_id res chain seq x y z
N MET A 1 -57.17 57.12 14.16
CA MET A 1 -57.49 56.55 12.84
C MET A 1 -56.20 55.95 12.28
N THR A 2 -55.53 55.11 13.06
CA THR A 2 -55.50 53.63 13.00
C THR A 2 -55.02 53.09 11.65
N GLU A 3 -53.73 52.71 11.66
CA GLU A 3 -53.05 51.85 10.68
C GLU A 3 -53.79 50.51 10.53
N PRO A 4 -53.73 49.86 9.35
CA PRO A 4 -54.24 48.51 9.20
C PRO A 4 -53.27 47.51 9.85
N ASP A 5 -53.82 46.72 10.77
CA ASP A 5 -53.19 45.58 11.42
C ASP A 5 -52.51 44.64 10.42
N HIS A 6 -51.20 44.47 10.58
CA HIS A 6 -50.50 43.30 10.06
C HIS A 6 -51.05 42.07 10.79
N GLN A 7 -52.00 41.39 10.15
CA GLN A 7 -52.46 40.07 10.51
C GLN A 7 -51.24 39.13 10.57
N GLN A 8 -50.79 38.82 11.79
CA GLN A 8 -49.95 37.68 12.08
C GLN A 8 -50.68 36.44 11.54
N LEU A 9 -50.20 35.92 10.42
CA LEU A 9 -50.47 34.55 10.01
C LEU A 9 -49.96 33.66 11.14
N SER A 10 -50.88 33.13 11.93
CA SER A 10 -50.61 32.03 12.84
C SER A 10 -50.09 30.87 12.00
N GLU A 11 -48.77 30.67 11.95
CA GLU A 11 -48.20 29.38 11.62
C GLU A 11 -48.79 28.39 12.63
N SER A 12 -49.77 27.60 12.18
CA SER A 12 -50.24 26.46 12.95
C SER A 12 -49.04 25.54 13.11
N THR A 13 -48.44 25.53 14.30
CA THR A 13 -47.39 24.58 14.69
C THR A 13 -48.01 23.19 14.71
N VAL A 14 -48.09 22.56 13.54
CA VAL A 14 -48.37 21.14 13.44
C VAL A 14 -47.18 20.46 14.11
N GLU A 15 -47.40 19.81 15.25
CA GLU A 15 -46.31 19.05 15.86
C GLU A 15 -45.78 18.03 14.84
N PRO A 16 -44.46 18.03 14.58
CA PRO A 16 -43.88 17.09 13.63
C PRO A 16 -44.25 15.67 14.06
N GLY A 17 -44.76 14.87 13.13
CA GLY A 17 -45.09 13.47 13.41
C GLY A 17 -43.86 12.75 13.96
N LYS A 18 -44.03 11.85 14.92
CA LYS A 18 -42.91 11.10 15.51
C LYS A 18 -42.79 9.70 14.91
N GLN A 19 -41.58 9.32 14.52
CA GLN A 19 -41.24 7.99 14.02
C GLN A 19 -40.40 7.21 15.05
N THR A 20 -40.59 5.90 15.15
CA THR A 20 -39.87 5.07 16.13
C THR A 20 -38.37 5.09 15.85
N GLY A 21 -37.57 5.51 16.83
CA GLY A 21 -36.12 5.69 16.71
C GLY A 21 -35.28 4.47 17.10
N GLY A 22 -35.86 3.27 17.12
CA GLY A 22 -35.20 2.04 17.58
C GLY A 22 -34.84 2.09 19.07
N ALA A 23 -33.58 1.85 19.39
CA ALA A 23 -33.07 1.85 20.78
C ALA A 23 -32.76 3.25 21.36
N LEU A 24 -32.96 4.33 20.59
CA LEU A 24 -32.83 5.72 21.03
C LEU A 24 -34.16 6.49 20.89
N GLN A 25 -34.15 7.78 21.24
CA GLN A 25 -35.32 8.67 21.19
C GLN A 25 -35.97 8.68 19.79
N PRO A 26 -37.31 8.74 19.68
CA PRO A 26 -38.02 8.87 18.39
C PRO A 26 -37.51 10.04 17.53
N TRP A 27 -37.61 9.91 16.20
CA TRP A 27 -37.30 11.01 15.29
C TRP A 27 -38.50 11.94 15.12
N ASP A 28 -38.23 13.24 15.03
CA ASP A 28 -39.20 14.22 14.56
C ASP A 28 -39.20 14.22 13.02
N VAL A 29 -40.39 14.10 12.41
CA VAL A 29 -40.55 14.08 10.96
C VAL A 29 -40.68 15.51 10.43
N GLY A 30 -39.85 15.88 9.47
CA GLY A 30 -39.90 17.15 8.76
C GLY A 30 -39.60 16.99 7.27
N ASP A 31 -39.73 18.09 6.53
CA ASP A 31 -39.44 18.12 5.11
C ASP A 31 -37.95 18.38 4.83
N LEU A 32 -37.41 17.68 3.83
CA LEU A 32 -36.05 17.94 3.36
C LEU A 32 -35.99 19.23 2.53
N PRO A 33 -34.91 20.02 2.65
CA PRO A 33 -34.70 21.15 1.76
C PRO A 33 -34.60 20.68 0.30
N SER A 34 -35.05 21.51 -0.64
CA SER A 34 -34.95 21.20 -2.07
C SER A 34 -33.50 20.96 -2.48
N PRO A 35 -33.21 19.95 -3.31
CA PRO A 35 -31.85 19.63 -3.72
C PRO A 35 -31.20 20.81 -4.44
N PRO A 36 -29.89 21.06 -4.23
CA PRO A 36 -29.20 22.13 -4.92
C PRO A 36 -29.24 21.90 -6.44
N VAL A 37 -29.59 22.95 -7.19
CA VAL A 37 -29.59 22.89 -8.67
C VAL A 37 -28.15 22.73 -9.18
N MET A 38 -27.92 21.67 -9.95
CA MET A 38 -26.61 21.38 -10.52
C MET A 38 -26.30 22.38 -11.63
N ASN A 39 -25.33 23.25 -11.40
CA ASN A 39 -24.82 24.19 -12.38
C ASN A 39 -23.29 24.11 -12.37
N TRP A 40 -22.66 24.03 -13.54
CA TRP A 40 -21.19 24.01 -13.68
C TRP A 40 -20.49 25.13 -12.90
N LYS A 41 -21.14 26.30 -12.76
CA LYS A 41 -20.62 27.43 -11.95
C LYS A 41 -20.69 27.19 -10.43
N LYS A 42 -21.58 26.31 -9.97
CA LYS A 42 -21.75 25.91 -8.55
C LYS A 42 -21.02 24.61 -8.21
N LEU A 43 -20.41 23.95 -9.18
CA LEU A 43 -19.63 22.74 -8.96
C LEU A 43 -18.50 22.92 -7.92
N PRO A 44 -17.75 24.04 -7.89
CA PRO A 44 -16.73 24.26 -6.86
C PRO A 44 -17.30 24.29 -5.43
N THR A 45 -18.52 24.82 -5.25
CA THR A 45 -19.18 24.85 -3.93
C THR A 45 -19.67 23.48 -3.45
N LEU A 46 -19.82 22.51 -4.36
CA LEU A 46 -20.22 21.14 -4.04
C LEU A 46 -19.01 20.22 -3.80
N ILE A 47 -17.85 20.56 -4.37
CA ILE A 47 -16.62 19.75 -4.27
C ILE A 47 -15.86 20.01 -2.95
N GLY A 48 -16.05 21.16 -2.30
CA GLY A 48 -15.34 21.54 -1.06
C GLY A 48 -15.28 20.46 0.03
N PRO A 49 -16.43 19.89 0.46
CA PRO A 49 -16.45 18.78 1.40
C PRO A 49 -15.71 17.53 0.90
N GLY A 50 -15.81 17.25 -0.40
CA GLY A 50 -15.09 16.14 -1.05
C GLY A 50 -13.57 16.33 -1.07
N ILE A 51 -13.08 17.56 -1.30
CA ILE A 51 -11.65 17.88 -1.22
C ILE A 51 -11.13 17.69 0.21
N LEU A 52 -11.92 18.09 1.21
CA LEU A 52 -11.54 17.85 2.62
C LEU A 52 -11.40 16.35 2.90
N MET A 53 -12.37 15.54 2.48
CA MET A 53 -12.33 14.08 2.63
C MET A 53 -11.17 13.44 1.86
N ALA A 54 -10.93 13.87 0.62
CA ALA A 54 -9.78 13.44 -0.16
C ALA A 54 -8.45 13.85 0.51
N GLY A 55 -8.40 15.05 1.09
CA GLY A 55 -7.25 15.54 1.86
C GLY A 55 -6.95 14.68 3.09
N VAL A 56 -7.98 14.21 3.80
CA VAL A 56 -7.81 13.28 4.94
C VAL A 56 -7.28 11.93 4.47
N ALA A 57 -7.80 11.40 3.35
CA ALA A 57 -7.30 10.16 2.76
C ALA A 57 -5.83 10.28 2.27
N ILE A 58 -5.43 11.45 1.75
CA ILE A 58 -4.06 11.74 1.27
C ILE A 58 -3.14 12.14 2.43
N GLY A 59 -3.00 11.28 3.45
CA GLY A 59 -2.15 11.58 4.61
C GLY A 59 -1.81 10.40 5.51
N ALA A 60 -2.37 9.22 5.23
CA ALA A 60 -2.14 8.02 6.01
C ALA A 60 -0.91 7.21 5.56
N GLY A 61 -0.47 6.29 6.42
CA GLY A 61 0.56 5.28 6.09
C GLY A 61 0.24 4.45 4.82
N GLU A 62 -0.99 4.54 4.31
CA GLU A 62 -1.40 4.06 2.98
C GLU A 62 -0.53 4.63 1.84
N TRP A 63 0.04 5.82 2.00
CA TRP A 63 1.00 6.40 1.04
C TRP A 63 2.33 5.67 0.95
N LEU A 64 2.73 4.95 2.00
CA LEU A 64 3.85 4.00 1.91
C LEU A 64 3.36 2.65 1.43
N PHE A 65 2.23 2.18 1.96
CA PHE A 65 1.76 0.83 1.69
C PHE A 65 1.37 0.60 0.23
N GLY A 66 0.61 1.51 -0.38
CA GLY A 66 0.18 1.39 -1.78
C GLY A 66 1.37 1.26 -2.75
N PRO A 67 2.32 2.23 -2.77
CA PRO A 67 3.53 2.12 -3.57
C PRO A 67 4.40 0.92 -3.21
N ALA A 68 4.51 0.54 -1.94
CA ALA A 68 5.27 -0.65 -1.55
C ALA A 68 4.67 -1.93 -2.14
N VAL A 69 3.34 -2.09 -2.07
CA VAL A 69 2.62 -3.21 -2.69
C VAL A 69 2.76 -3.16 -4.21
N SER A 70 2.53 -2.02 -4.86
CA SER A 70 2.62 -1.92 -6.32
C SER A 70 4.05 -2.04 -6.85
N ALA A 71 5.07 -1.61 -6.10
CA ALA A 71 6.47 -1.81 -6.47
C ALA A 71 6.88 -3.28 -6.37
N GLN A 72 6.29 -4.02 -5.43
CA GLN A 72 6.57 -5.43 -5.23
C GLN A 72 5.77 -6.34 -6.16
N TYR A 73 4.49 -6.04 -6.43
CA TYR A 73 3.53 -6.92 -7.15
C TYR A 73 3.10 -6.41 -8.52
N GLY A 74 3.64 -5.26 -8.93
CA GLY A 74 3.15 -4.56 -10.11
C GLY A 74 1.67 -4.19 -9.97
N GLY A 75 0.95 -4.29 -11.08
CA GLY A 75 -0.49 -4.01 -11.12
C GLY A 75 -1.39 -5.17 -10.66
N THR A 76 -0.82 -6.33 -10.31
CA THR A 76 -1.58 -7.58 -10.15
C THR A 76 -2.65 -7.51 -9.06
N LEU A 77 -2.39 -6.81 -7.95
CA LEU A 77 -3.32 -6.70 -6.82
C LEU A 77 -4.26 -5.48 -6.90
N LEU A 78 -4.17 -4.65 -7.94
CA LEU A 78 -4.96 -3.41 -8.04
C LEU A 78 -6.47 -3.64 -8.19
N TRP A 79 -6.91 -4.84 -8.61
CA TRP A 79 -8.33 -5.19 -8.62
C TRP A 79 -8.96 -5.18 -7.22
N LEU A 80 -8.18 -5.43 -6.15
CA LEU A 80 -8.64 -5.27 -4.77
C LEU A 80 -8.92 -3.80 -4.46
N ALA A 81 -8.10 -2.89 -5.00
CA ALA A 81 -8.37 -1.46 -4.89
C ALA A 81 -9.66 -1.08 -5.64
N THR A 82 -9.96 -1.68 -6.80
CA THR A 82 -11.26 -1.50 -7.48
C THR A 82 -12.43 -1.90 -6.59
N LEU A 83 -12.37 -3.09 -5.98
CA LEU A 83 -13.44 -3.55 -5.08
C LEU A 83 -13.58 -2.65 -3.85
N SER A 84 -12.45 -2.21 -3.29
CA SER A 84 -12.42 -1.27 -2.17
C SER A 84 -13.05 0.07 -2.55
N ILE A 85 -12.68 0.66 -3.69
CA ILE A 85 -13.24 1.92 -4.19
C ILE A 85 -14.75 1.79 -4.41
N LEU A 86 -15.20 0.71 -5.07
CA LEU A 86 -16.63 0.48 -5.29
C LEU A 86 -17.37 0.35 -3.96
N GLY A 87 -16.87 -0.48 -3.04
CA GLY A 87 -17.45 -0.66 -1.71
C GLY A 87 -17.51 0.66 -0.93
N GLN A 88 -16.44 1.45 -0.96
CA GLN A 88 -16.39 2.76 -0.33
C GLN A 88 -17.38 3.76 -0.96
N VAL A 89 -17.55 3.75 -2.29
CA VAL A 89 -18.53 4.62 -2.96
C VAL A 89 -19.95 4.28 -2.48
N PHE A 90 -20.34 3.01 -2.53
CA PHE A 90 -21.66 2.58 -2.06
C PHE A 90 -21.85 2.91 -0.57
N PHE A 91 -20.88 2.54 0.27
CA PHE A 91 -20.94 2.81 1.70
C PHE A 91 -21.06 4.30 2.01
N ASN A 92 -20.21 5.15 1.42
CA ASN A 92 -20.24 6.59 1.67
C ASN A 92 -21.55 7.23 1.19
N ILE A 93 -22.09 6.78 0.05
CA ILE A 93 -23.41 7.24 -0.42
C ILE A 93 -24.49 6.92 0.62
N GLU A 94 -24.53 5.70 1.15
CA GLU A 94 -25.53 5.32 2.15
C GLU A 94 -25.34 6.06 3.49
N VAL A 95 -24.10 6.28 3.92
CA VAL A 95 -23.79 7.10 5.10
C VAL A 95 -24.28 8.54 4.92
N MET A 96 -24.04 9.15 3.76
CA MET A 96 -24.51 10.50 3.45
C MET A 96 -26.03 10.58 3.40
N ARG A 97 -26.69 9.59 2.76
CA ARG A 97 -28.16 9.50 2.72
C ARG A 97 -28.72 9.40 4.13
N TYR A 98 -28.17 8.52 4.96
CA TYR A 98 -28.58 8.41 6.35
C TYR A 98 -28.48 9.75 7.09
N ALA A 99 -27.33 10.42 6.99
CA ALA A 99 -27.12 11.70 7.66
C ALA A 99 -28.11 12.79 7.18
N LEU A 100 -28.43 12.81 5.88
CA LEU A 100 -29.40 13.74 5.32
C LEU A 100 -30.84 13.43 5.76
N TYR A 101 -31.26 12.16 5.77
CA TYR A 101 -32.63 11.77 6.12
C TYR A 101 -32.90 11.81 7.62
N CYS A 102 -31.94 11.41 8.44
CA CYS A 102 -32.12 11.26 9.89
C CYS A 102 -31.60 12.47 10.69
N GLY A 103 -30.86 13.39 10.05
CA GLY A 103 -30.30 14.57 10.71
C GLY A 103 -29.22 14.27 11.75
N GLU A 104 -28.66 13.06 11.75
CA GLU A 104 -27.66 12.62 12.71
C GLU A 104 -26.56 11.78 12.03
N PRO A 105 -25.34 11.69 12.60
CA PRO A 105 -24.27 10.87 12.04
C PRO A 105 -24.60 9.37 12.04
N ILE A 106 -24.09 8.62 11.06
CA ILE A 106 -24.30 7.17 10.96
C ILE A 106 -23.90 6.40 12.22
N VAL A 107 -22.88 6.87 12.95
CA VAL A 107 -22.43 6.25 14.21
C VAL A 107 -23.53 6.28 15.28
N VAL A 108 -24.31 7.36 15.33
CA VAL A 108 -25.50 7.43 16.20
C VAL A 108 -26.58 6.46 15.71
N GLY A 109 -26.71 6.30 14.40
CA GLY A 109 -27.62 5.32 13.80
C GLY A 109 -27.31 3.88 14.19
N TYR A 110 -26.04 3.51 14.29
CA TYR A 110 -25.67 2.19 14.79
C TYR A 110 -26.13 1.96 16.23
N PHE A 111 -26.15 2.99 17.07
CA PHE A 111 -26.70 2.86 18.43
C PHE A 111 -28.21 2.61 18.45
N ARG A 112 -28.93 2.94 17.38
CA ARG A 112 -30.38 2.67 17.26
C ARG A 112 -30.69 1.22 16.89
N THR A 113 -29.75 0.51 16.25
CA THR A 113 -29.94 -0.87 15.82
C THR A 113 -29.79 -1.84 16.98
N THR A 114 -30.50 -2.96 16.95
CA THR A 114 -30.26 -4.06 17.89
C THR A 114 -28.83 -4.58 17.71
N PRO A 115 -28.02 -4.79 18.78
CA PRO A 115 -28.40 -4.95 20.20
C PRO A 115 -28.47 -3.66 21.05
N GLY A 116 -28.33 -2.49 20.45
CA GLY A 116 -28.51 -1.19 21.09
C GLY A 116 -27.22 -0.57 21.64
N PRO A 117 -27.31 0.63 22.25
CA PRO A 117 -26.15 1.45 22.56
C PRO A 117 -25.20 0.80 23.56
N ARG A 118 -25.72 0.02 24.52
CA ARG A 118 -24.91 -0.65 25.55
C ARG A 118 -23.95 -1.69 24.98
N PHE A 119 -24.28 -2.27 23.83
CA PHE A 119 -23.42 -3.22 23.13
C PHE A 119 -22.47 -2.52 22.15
N TRP A 120 -23.00 -1.59 21.36
CA TRP A 120 -22.22 -0.90 20.33
C TRP A 120 -21.19 0.08 20.89
N LEU A 121 -21.51 0.77 22.00
CA LEU A 121 -20.62 1.74 22.61
C LEU A 121 -19.25 1.16 22.99
N PRO A 122 -19.14 0.05 23.75
CA PRO A 122 -17.83 -0.52 24.06
C PRO A 122 -17.08 -1.00 22.82
N ILE A 123 -17.79 -1.52 21.81
CA ILE A 123 -17.15 -1.94 20.55
C ILE A 123 -16.52 -0.74 19.84
N TYR A 124 -17.26 0.35 19.64
CA TYR A 124 -16.71 1.53 19.00
C TYR A 124 -15.63 2.18 19.84
N LEU A 125 -15.75 2.20 21.17
CA LEU A 125 -14.67 2.70 22.02
C LEU A 125 -13.38 1.89 21.85
N VAL A 126 -13.45 0.57 21.77
CA VAL A 126 -12.26 -0.27 21.51
C VAL A 126 -11.66 0.06 20.14
N LEU A 127 -12.48 0.16 19.08
CA LEU A 127 -12.02 0.51 17.74
C LEU A 127 -11.38 1.91 17.69
N GLU A 128 -11.96 2.89 18.38
CA GLU A 128 -11.47 4.27 18.42
C GLU A 128 -10.21 4.43 19.29
N ILE A 129 -10.10 3.73 20.42
CA ILE A 129 -8.90 3.76 21.28
C ILE A 129 -7.67 3.29 20.48
N CYS A 130 -7.82 2.30 19.61
CA CYS A 130 -6.75 1.86 18.71
C CYS A 130 -6.30 2.96 17.74
N ASN A 131 -7.15 3.93 17.42
CA ASN A 131 -6.84 5.06 16.52
C ASN A 131 -6.19 6.26 17.23
N ILE A 132 -6.19 6.31 18.57
CA ILE A 132 -5.61 7.43 19.35
C ILE A 132 -4.08 7.49 19.24
N TRP A 133 -3.42 6.34 19.00
CA TRP A 133 -1.96 6.30 18.94
C TRP A 133 -1.42 7.13 17.77
N PRO A 134 -0.33 7.90 17.96
CA PRO A 134 0.22 8.80 16.94
C PRO A 134 0.97 8.05 15.82
N PHE A 135 0.47 6.88 15.40
CA PHE A 135 1.01 6.06 14.32
C PHE A 135 1.16 6.87 13.02
N MET A 136 0.22 7.77 12.74
CA MET A 136 0.26 8.64 11.57
C MET A 136 1.44 9.62 11.62
N ALA A 137 1.72 10.19 12.81
CA ALA A 137 2.86 11.07 12.99
C ALA A 137 4.18 10.28 12.94
N ALA A 138 4.21 9.06 13.50
CA ALA A 138 5.37 8.17 13.41
C ALA A 138 5.68 7.78 11.94
N ASN A 139 4.65 7.47 11.14
CA ASN A 139 4.83 7.17 9.72
C ASN A 139 5.27 8.38 8.89
N ALA A 140 4.93 9.61 9.32
CA ALA A 140 5.44 10.82 8.68
C ALA A 140 6.90 11.11 9.08
N ALA A 141 7.31 10.72 10.29
CA ALA A 141 8.66 10.94 10.79
C ALA A 141 9.72 10.14 10.02
N VAL A 142 9.42 8.89 9.63
CA VAL A 142 10.37 8.03 8.89
C VAL A 142 10.84 8.64 7.56
N PRO A 143 9.95 9.00 6.60
CA PRO A 143 10.38 9.59 5.34
C PRO A 143 10.98 10.99 5.53
N PHE A 144 10.53 11.75 6.53
CA PHE A 144 11.13 13.05 6.83
C PHE A 144 12.56 12.90 7.38
N ALA A 145 12.78 11.96 8.30
CA ALA A 145 14.11 11.61 8.78
C ALA A 145 15.00 11.10 7.63
N ALA A 146 14.47 10.24 6.77
CA ALA A 146 15.20 9.74 5.60
C ALA A 146 15.62 10.87 4.64
N ALA A 147 14.76 11.88 4.46
CA ALA A 147 15.09 13.06 3.67
C ALA A 147 16.18 13.94 4.33
N VAL A 148 16.23 13.98 5.66
CA VAL A 148 17.26 14.73 6.42
C VAL A 148 18.60 13.98 6.44
N PHE A 149 18.58 12.66 6.65
CA PHE A 149 19.79 11.82 6.72
C PHE A 149 20.33 11.47 5.33
N GLY A 150 19.48 11.45 4.30
CA GLY A 150 19.84 11.05 2.94
C GLY A 150 19.82 9.53 2.70
N HIS A 151 19.45 8.76 3.72
CA HIS A 151 19.25 7.31 3.67
C HIS A 151 18.17 6.90 4.68
N LEU A 152 17.72 5.65 4.61
CA LEU A 152 16.78 5.13 5.60
C LEU A 152 17.43 5.16 7.00
N PRO A 153 16.67 5.53 8.06
CA PRO A 153 17.18 5.49 9.43
C PRO A 153 17.65 4.10 9.83
N THR A 154 18.83 4.02 10.43
CA THR A 154 19.48 2.79 10.89
C THR A 154 19.76 2.85 12.41
N ASP A 155 20.58 1.94 12.92
CA ASP A 155 21.10 2.00 14.30
C ASP A 155 22.42 2.80 14.39
N LEU A 156 22.73 3.63 13.39
CA LEU A 156 23.86 4.54 13.43
C LEU A 156 23.60 5.72 14.38
N ASP A 157 24.66 6.22 14.99
CA ASP A 157 24.61 7.41 15.84
C ASP A 157 24.57 8.67 14.98
N TYR A 158 23.62 9.56 15.27
CA TYR A 158 23.50 10.87 14.65
C TYR A 158 23.55 11.96 15.71
N THR A 159 24.41 12.96 15.51
CA THR A 159 24.54 14.10 16.42
C THR A 159 23.86 15.33 15.83
N LEU A 160 22.83 15.83 16.52
CA LEU A 160 22.14 17.06 16.16
C LEU A 160 22.03 17.97 17.39
N LEU A 161 22.35 19.25 17.22
CA LEU A 161 22.30 20.25 18.30
C LEU A 161 23.08 19.85 19.58
N GLY A 162 24.16 19.08 19.42
CA GLY A 162 25.01 18.63 20.53
C GLY A 162 24.48 17.42 21.29
N ILE A 163 23.40 16.79 20.84
CA ILE A 163 22.84 15.56 21.40
C ILE A 163 23.15 14.42 20.42
N THR A 164 23.76 13.34 20.90
CA THR A 164 24.01 12.11 20.12
C THR A 164 23.02 11.05 20.52
N MET A 165 22.25 10.56 19.55
CA MET A 165 21.30 9.45 19.70
C MET A 165 21.33 8.61 18.44
N THR A 166 20.82 7.39 18.51
CA THR A 166 20.66 6.56 17.31
C THR A 166 19.64 7.20 16.36
N GLU A 167 19.81 7.00 15.05
CA GLU A 167 18.87 7.51 14.04
C GLU A 167 17.45 7.00 14.28
N SER A 168 17.30 5.75 14.75
CA SER A 168 16.01 5.17 15.11
C SER A 168 15.34 5.87 16.31
N GLU A 169 16.11 6.36 17.27
CA GLU A 169 15.61 7.20 18.37
C GLU A 169 15.24 8.60 17.89
N TRP A 170 16.03 9.19 16.99
CA TRP A 170 15.70 10.48 16.37
C TRP A 170 14.36 10.44 15.64
N VAL A 171 14.05 9.34 14.95
CA VAL A 171 12.73 9.14 14.32
C VAL A 171 11.59 9.18 15.34
N LYS A 172 11.77 8.57 16.53
CA LYS A 172 10.76 8.60 17.60
C LYS A 172 10.55 10.01 18.14
N VAL A 173 11.63 10.73 18.41
CA VAL A 173 11.59 12.14 18.86
C VAL A 173 10.88 12.99 17.81
N LEU A 174 11.24 12.82 16.55
CA LEU A 174 10.62 13.52 15.44
C LEU A 174 9.13 13.21 15.31
N GLY A 175 8.72 11.96 15.52
CA GLY A 175 7.31 11.56 15.56
C GLY A 175 6.52 12.32 16.64
N TYR A 176 7.08 12.46 17.85
CA TYR A 176 6.46 13.27 18.90
C TYR A 176 6.42 14.76 18.55
N VAL A 177 7.48 15.29 17.94
CA VAL A 177 7.50 16.70 17.49
C VAL A 177 6.43 16.95 16.43
N ILE A 178 6.32 16.09 15.40
CA ILE A 178 5.30 16.20 14.36
C ILE A 178 3.90 16.12 14.98
N PHE A 179 3.67 15.19 15.90
CA PHE A 179 2.41 15.06 16.62
C PHE A 179 2.05 16.35 17.39
N LEU A 180 2.98 16.93 18.14
CA LEU A 180 2.76 18.17 18.89
C LEU A 180 2.53 19.38 17.96
N VAL A 181 3.29 19.47 16.86
CA VAL A 181 3.14 20.52 15.84
C VAL A 181 1.79 20.42 15.12
N ALA A 182 1.23 19.22 14.97
CA ALA A 182 -0.08 19.03 14.36
C ALA A 182 -1.22 19.74 15.13
N PHE A 183 -1.04 20.04 16.42
CA PHE A 183 -2.00 20.84 17.20
C PHE A 183 -1.90 22.35 16.95
N LEU A 184 -0.79 22.85 16.40
CA LEU A 184 -0.57 24.28 16.21
C LEU A 184 -1.66 24.93 15.33
N PRO A 185 -2.07 24.36 14.18
CA PRO A 185 -3.17 24.90 13.38
C PRO A 185 -4.52 24.86 14.10
N LEU A 186 -4.73 23.91 15.03
CA LEU A 186 -5.97 23.82 15.81
C LEU A 186 -6.05 24.92 16.88
N ILE A 187 -4.92 25.28 17.50
CA ILE A 187 -4.87 26.29 18.56
C ILE A 187 -4.93 27.71 18.00
N PHE A 188 -4.23 27.97 16.90
CA PHE A 188 -4.05 29.33 16.36
C PHE A 188 -4.91 29.63 15.12
N GLY A 189 -5.63 28.64 14.58
CA GLY A 189 -6.47 28.80 13.38
C GLY A 189 -7.79 29.48 13.70
N GLY A 190 -7.85 30.82 13.63
CA GLY A 190 -9.03 31.61 14.02
C GLY A 190 -10.39 31.01 13.63
N THR A 191 -10.63 30.70 12.34
CA THR A 191 -11.72 29.78 11.96
C THR A 191 -11.09 28.46 11.51
N ILE A 192 -10.97 27.52 12.45
CA ILE A 192 -10.30 26.22 12.29
C ILE A 192 -10.66 25.57 10.94
N TYR A 193 -11.94 25.54 10.59
CA TYR A 193 -12.42 24.98 9.33
C TYR A 193 -11.81 25.64 8.08
N ARG A 194 -11.82 26.97 7.98
CA ARG A 194 -11.31 27.70 6.80
C ARG A 194 -9.80 27.54 6.62
N VAL A 195 -9.06 27.43 7.72
CA VAL A 195 -7.60 27.19 7.68
C VAL A 195 -7.32 25.77 7.20
N ILE A 196 -8.01 24.78 7.78
CA ILE A 196 -7.87 23.36 7.39
C ILE A 196 -8.26 23.16 5.93
N GLU A 197 -9.38 23.72 5.48
CA GLU A 197 -9.86 23.60 4.11
C GLU A 197 -8.82 24.12 3.10
N LYS A 198 -8.26 25.31 3.33
CA LYS A 198 -7.21 25.87 2.47
C LYS A 198 -5.94 25.02 2.46
N MET A 199 -5.50 24.58 3.64
CA MET A 199 -4.31 23.76 3.79
C MET A 199 -4.47 22.40 3.08
N MET A 200 -5.60 21.72 3.27
CA MET A 200 -5.90 20.45 2.62
C MET A 200 -6.05 20.62 1.11
N THR A 201 -6.73 21.67 0.65
CA THR A 201 -6.85 21.96 -0.78
C THR A 201 -5.48 22.18 -1.42
N PHE A 202 -4.62 23.00 -0.80
CA PHE A 202 -3.26 23.22 -1.26
C PHE A 202 -2.47 21.91 -1.32
N LYS A 203 -2.51 21.11 -0.23
CA LYS A 203 -1.86 19.80 -0.17
C LYS A 203 -2.29 18.90 -1.32
N VAL A 204 -3.60 18.71 -1.50
CA VAL A 204 -4.16 17.83 -2.54
C VAL A 204 -3.72 18.28 -3.93
N VAL A 205 -3.81 19.57 -4.23
CA VAL A 205 -3.41 20.12 -5.53
C VAL A 205 -1.92 19.90 -5.79
N VAL A 206 -1.06 20.23 -4.82
CA VAL A 206 0.40 20.07 -4.97
C VAL A 206 0.77 18.60 -5.15
N VAL A 207 0.24 17.72 -4.31
CA VAL A 207 0.54 16.29 -4.36
C VAL A 207 0.09 15.68 -5.68
N LEU A 208 -1.15 15.95 -6.11
CA LEU A 208 -1.66 15.45 -7.38
C LEU A 208 -0.88 16.00 -8.57
N LEU A 209 -0.48 17.28 -8.54
CA LEU A 209 0.34 17.88 -9.58
C LEU A 209 1.70 17.20 -9.70
N VAL A 210 2.41 17.02 -8.57
CA VAL A 210 3.74 16.38 -8.55
C VAL A 210 3.64 14.94 -9.04
N VAL A 211 2.69 14.16 -8.54
CA VAL A 211 2.48 12.77 -8.99
C VAL A 211 2.10 12.71 -10.47
N ALA A 212 1.25 13.62 -10.96
CA ALA A 212 0.88 13.68 -12.36
C ALA A 212 2.09 13.98 -13.26
N VAL A 213 2.95 14.93 -12.86
CA VAL A 213 4.20 15.23 -13.57
C VAL A 213 5.11 14.00 -13.61
N ILE A 214 5.34 13.35 -12.47
CA ILE A 214 6.16 12.12 -12.42
C ILE A 214 5.55 11.02 -13.30
N ALA A 215 4.24 10.80 -13.23
CA ALA A 215 3.54 9.81 -14.03
C ALA A 215 3.69 10.08 -15.53
N VAL A 216 3.49 11.33 -15.96
CA VAL A 216 3.54 11.71 -17.37
C VAL A 216 4.96 11.67 -17.93
N PHE A 217 5.98 12.08 -17.15
CA PHE A 217 7.34 12.24 -17.66
C PHE A 217 8.30 11.11 -17.31
N GLN A 218 8.09 10.34 -16.23
CA GLN A 218 9.04 9.32 -15.76
C GLN A 218 8.55 7.87 -15.87
N VAL A 219 7.25 7.62 -15.96
CA VAL A 219 6.73 6.23 -16.00
C VAL A 219 6.80 5.67 -17.43
N SER A 220 7.23 4.41 -17.62
CA SER A 220 7.21 3.77 -18.94
C SER A 220 5.78 3.44 -19.39
N TRP A 221 5.60 3.26 -20.70
CA TRP A 221 4.27 2.93 -21.25
C TRP A 221 3.77 1.58 -20.75
N ASP A 222 4.66 0.58 -20.69
CA ASP A 222 4.35 -0.76 -20.19
C ASP A 222 3.86 -0.72 -18.75
N ASN A 223 4.52 0.06 -17.88
CA ASN A 223 4.13 0.20 -16.48
C ASN A 223 2.78 0.92 -16.33
N MET A 224 2.47 1.86 -17.23
CA MET A 224 1.18 2.55 -17.20
C MET A 224 0.04 1.62 -17.63
N ILE A 225 0.23 0.83 -18.69
CA ILE A 225 -0.72 -0.23 -19.07
C ILE A 225 -0.87 -1.24 -17.94
N GLU A 226 0.23 -1.64 -17.32
CA GLU A 226 0.25 -2.58 -16.22
C GLU A 226 -0.63 -2.12 -15.04
N VAL A 227 -0.48 -0.86 -14.64
CA VAL A 227 -1.29 -0.26 -13.57
C VAL A 227 -2.76 -0.15 -13.97
N ILE A 228 -3.05 0.40 -15.16
CA ILE A 228 -4.44 0.61 -15.62
C ILE A 228 -5.18 -0.72 -15.75
N THR A 229 -4.56 -1.71 -16.40
CA THR A 229 -5.17 -3.03 -16.58
C THR A 229 -5.25 -3.82 -15.27
N GLY A 230 -4.34 -3.55 -14.32
CA GLY A 230 -4.36 -4.11 -12.97
C GLY A 230 -5.70 -3.98 -12.24
N PHE A 231 -6.39 -2.85 -12.39
CA PHE A 231 -7.71 -2.62 -11.79
C PHE A 231 -8.80 -3.60 -12.29
N GLY A 232 -8.61 -4.22 -13.45
CA GLY A 232 -9.56 -5.17 -14.05
C GLY A 232 -9.17 -6.65 -13.93
N ARG A 233 -8.01 -6.98 -13.34
CA ARG A 233 -7.48 -8.35 -13.27
C ARG A 233 -8.06 -9.15 -12.10
N PHE A 234 -9.38 -9.24 -12.03
CA PHE A 234 -10.09 -9.89 -10.93
C PHE A 234 -9.63 -11.33 -10.70
N GLY A 235 -9.33 -11.65 -9.43
CA GLY A 235 -8.93 -13.00 -9.03
C GLY A 235 -7.52 -13.40 -9.44
N GLN A 236 -6.71 -12.49 -9.99
CA GLN A 236 -5.28 -12.74 -10.18
C GLN A 236 -4.49 -12.41 -8.92
N VAL A 237 -3.50 -13.24 -8.63
CA VAL A 237 -2.54 -13.02 -7.56
C VAL A 237 -1.12 -13.19 -8.10
N PRO A 238 -0.17 -12.39 -7.58
CA PRO A 238 1.23 -12.52 -7.96
C PRO A 238 1.81 -13.76 -7.27
N ASP A 239 2.59 -14.51 -8.03
CA ASP A 239 3.38 -15.62 -7.54
C ASP A 239 4.84 -15.31 -7.85
N ARG A 240 5.66 -15.17 -6.80
CA ARG A 240 7.05 -14.74 -6.94
C ARG A 240 7.93 -15.96 -7.14
N ALA A 241 8.92 -15.84 -8.02
CA ALA A 241 9.93 -16.87 -8.17
C ALA A 241 10.70 -17.13 -6.87
N GLU A 242 11.11 -18.38 -6.67
CA GLU A 242 11.82 -18.86 -5.48
C GLU A 242 13.02 -17.98 -5.11
N SER A 243 13.81 -17.57 -6.12
CA SER A 243 14.88 -16.59 -5.94
C SER A 243 14.90 -15.53 -7.03
N VAL A 244 15.02 -14.27 -6.63
CA VAL A 244 15.15 -13.11 -7.52
C VAL A 244 16.29 -12.23 -7.02
N ILE A 245 17.26 -11.97 -7.88
CA ILE A 245 18.32 -10.99 -7.70
C ILE A 245 18.17 -9.93 -8.80
N ALA A 246 17.99 -8.68 -8.40
CA ALA A 246 17.79 -7.54 -9.30
C ALA A 246 18.76 -6.42 -8.94
N GLY A 247 19.85 -6.32 -9.70
CA GLY A 247 20.91 -5.36 -9.43
C GLY A 247 21.58 -5.66 -8.08
N ARG A 248 21.36 -4.78 -7.11
CA ARG A 248 21.89 -4.88 -5.74
C ARG A 248 20.88 -5.49 -4.76
N HIS A 249 19.61 -5.59 -5.15
CA HIS A 249 18.54 -6.12 -4.32
C HIS A 249 18.37 -7.61 -4.58
N PHE A 250 18.10 -8.37 -3.53
CA PHE A 250 17.95 -9.82 -3.64
C PHE A 250 16.92 -10.36 -2.65
N SER A 251 16.29 -11.46 -3.07
CA SER A 251 15.48 -12.34 -2.25
C SER A 251 15.78 -13.74 -2.77
N VAL A 252 16.60 -14.50 -2.06
CA VAL A 252 17.06 -15.83 -2.49
C VAL A 252 16.61 -16.86 -1.47
N THR A 253 16.15 -18.00 -1.95
CA THR A 253 15.57 -19.08 -1.14
C THR A 253 16.26 -20.39 -1.48
N LEU A 254 16.52 -21.17 -0.45
CA LEU A 254 17.01 -22.53 -0.56
C LEU A 254 16.12 -23.43 0.29
N THR A 255 15.43 -24.35 -0.39
CA THR A 255 14.56 -25.34 0.23
C THR A 255 15.27 -26.69 0.21
N GLY A 256 15.42 -27.33 1.37
CA GLY A 256 16.09 -28.62 1.53
C GLY A 256 15.70 -29.33 2.83
N ASP A 257 15.53 -30.65 2.78
CA ASP A 257 15.19 -31.53 3.92
C ASP A 257 13.99 -31.04 4.77
N GLY A 258 12.98 -30.45 4.11
CA GLY A 258 11.77 -29.94 4.78
C GLY A 258 11.94 -28.59 5.49
N ARG A 259 13.07 -27.91 5.29
CA ARG A 259 13.31 -26.53 5.76
C ARG A 259 13.49 -25.57 4.61
N THR A 260 13.06 -24.33 4.81
CA THR A 260 13.20 -23.23 3.86
C THR A 260 14.05 -22.14 4.48
N VAL A 261 15.20 -21.85 3.88
CA VAL A 261 16.10 -20.77 4.29
C VAL A 261 16.03 -19.67 3.24
N MET A 262 15.75 -18.44 3.66
CA MET A 262 15.65 -17.28 2.79
C MET A 262 16.57 -16.16 3.26
N LEU A 263 17.21 -15.52 2.29
CA LEU A 263 18.05 -14.34 2.47
C LEU A 263 17.49 -13.22 1.61
N ARG A 264 17.10 -12.11 2.23
CA ARG A 264 16.60 -10.92 1.52
C ARG A 264 17.36 -9.69 1.94
N GLY A 265 17.59 -8.78 1.01
CA GLY A 265 18.39 -7.60 1.33
C GLY A 265 18.85 -6.78 0.14
N THR A 266 19.76 -5.86 0.46
CA THR A 266 20.48 -5.04 -0.50
C THR A 266 21.95 -5.08 -0.19
N ILE A 267 22.77 -5.37 -1.20
CA ILE A 267 24.23 -5.35 -1.05
C ILE A 267 24.80 -3.99 -1.42
N GLY A 268 25.71 -3.50 -0.58
CA GLY A 268 26.54 -2.32 -0.78
C GLY A 268 27.54 -2.47 -1.90
N ASN A 269 28.31 -1.40 -2.16
CA ASN A 269 29.49 -1.52 -3.04
C ASN A 269 30.61 -2.39 -2.42
N ASN A 270 30.53 -2.75 -1.13
CA ASN A 270 31.47 -3.67 -0.45
C ASN A 270 30.97 -4.25 0.91
N THR A 271 29.92 -3.70 1.51
CA THR A 271 29.30 -4.18 2.76
C THR A 271 27.83 -4.50 2.54
N PRO A 272 27.22 -5.47 3.26
CA PRO A 272 25.77 -5.60 3.24
C PRO A 272 25.12 -4.33 3.80
N ASP A 273 24.32 -3.62 3.00
CA ASP A 273 23.61 -2.41 3.44
C ASP A 273 22.42 -2.81 4.35
N PHE A 274 21.75 -3.92 3.99
CA PHE A 274 20.70 -4.54 4.78
C PHE A 274 20.58 -6.02 4.39
N ILE A 275 20.61 -6.93 5.35
CA ILE A 275 20.35 -8.36 5.14
C ILE A 275 19.43 -8.86 6.24
N GLU A 276 18.38 -9.53 5.83
CA GLU A 276 17.46 -10.23 6.69
C GLU A 276 17.48 -11.72 6.37
N GLN A 277 17.59 -12.52 7.42
CA GLN A 277 17.66 -13.97 7.36
C GLN A 277 16.34 -14.54 7.88
N LEU A 278 15.71 -15.41 7.10
CA LEU A 278 14.49 -16.08 7.48
C LEU A 278 14.69 -17.60 7.40
N VAL A 279 14.21 -18.30 8.43
CA VAL A 279 14.18 -19.76 8.48
C VAL A 279 12.75 -20.17 8.74
N ASP A 280 12.18 -20.95 7.82
CA ASP A 280 10.76 -21.36 7.83
C ASP A 280 9.80 -20.18 8.05
N GLY A 281 10.13 -19.02 7.46
CA GLY A 281 9.35 -17.78 7.53
C GLY A 281 9.59 -16.92 8.79
N SER A 282 10.38 -17.39 9.76
CA SER A 282 10.71 -16.64 10.97
C SER A 282 12.03 -15.88 10.82
N LYS A 283 12.07 -14.60 11.22
CA LYS A 283 13.31 -13.81 11.25
C LYS A 283 14.29 -14.40 12.26
N VAL A 284 15.54 -14.53 11.87
CA VAL A 284 16.63 -15.03 12.73
C VAL A 284 17.72 -13.97 12.82
N ASP A 285 18.30 -13.79 14.01
CA ASP A 285 19.39 -12.83 14.21
C ASP A 285 20.67 -13.33 13.49
N PRO A 286 21.35 -12.50 12.69
CA PRO A 286 22.63 -12.86 12.07
C PRO A 286 23.70 -13.35 13.06
N LYS A 287 23.60 -12.97 14.34
CA LYS A 287 24.54 -13.36 15.41
C LYS A 287 24.03 -14.50 16.29
N GLU A 288 22.90 -15.12 15.96
CA GLU A 288 22.34 -16.19 16.78
C GLU A 288 23.24 -17.44 16.75
N THR A 289 23.86 -17.75 17.90
CA THR A 289 24.75 -18.91 18.07
C THR A 289 24.00 -20.25 18.15
N THR A 290 22.67 -20.20 18.20
CA THR A 290 21.74 -21.35 18.28
C THR A 290 21.41 -21.97 16.92
N LEU A 291 21.77 -21.32 15.81
CA LEU A 291 21.56 -21.85 14.47
C LEU A 291 22.30 -23.17 14.25
N ASP A 292 21.59 -24.18 13.75
CA ASP A 292 22.19 -25.47 13.40
C ASP A 292 23.17 -25.31 12.22
N GLU A 293 24.15 -26.22 12.16
CA GLU A 293 25.23 -26.18 11.18
C GLU A 293 24.73 -26.23 9.73
N ARG A 294 23.61 -26.90 9.48
CA ARG A 294 23.02 -27.01 8.12
C ARG A 294 22.41 -25.68 7.70
N THR A 295 21.62 -25.05 8.57
CA THR A 295 21.06 -23.72 8.32
C THR A 295 22.17 -22.70 8.09
N ARG A 296 23.26 -22.76 8.87
CA ARG A 296 24.44 -21.92 8.66
C ARG A 296 25.07 -22.15 7.28
N THR A 297 25.27 -23.41 6.90
CA THR A 297 25.83 -23.77 5.58
C THR A 297 24.93 -23.28 4.43
N ALA A 298 23.61 -23.39 4.58
CA ALA A 298 22.65 -22.89 3.60
C ALA A 298 22.71 -21.35 3.48
N LEU A 299 22.78 -20.64 4.61
CA LEU A 299 22.94 -19.19 4.64
C LEU A 299 24.25 -18.74 3.99
N GLU A 300 25.36 -19.42 4.29
CA GLU A 300 26.68 -19.14 3.68
C GLU A 300 26.65 -19.37 2.15
N ALA A 301 25.98 -20.43 1.67
CA ALA A 301 25.84 -20.71 0.25
C ALA A 301 24.99 -19.65 -0.47
N LEU A 302 23.90 -19.21 0.15
CA LEU A 302 23.06 -18.13 -0.35
C LEU A 302 23.80 -16.78 -0.34
N GLU A 303 24.57 -16.49 0.70
CA GLU A 303 25.40 -15.27 0.74
C GLU A 303 26.47 -15.28 -0.35
N ALA A 304 27.13 -16.43 -0.58
CA ALA A 304 28.08 -16.59 -1.67
C ALA A 304 27.42 -16.41 -3.05
N LEU A 305 26.20 -16.93 -3.23
CA LEU A 305 25.40 -16.72 -4.45
C LEU A 305 25.11 -15.23 -4.66
N VAL A 306 24.62 -14.54 -3.63
CA VAL A 306 24.30 -13.12 -3.67
C VAL A 306 25.54 -12.30 -4.00
N ARG A 307 26.67 -12.51 -3.30
CA ARG A 307 27.92 -11.79 -3.57
C ARG A 307 28.45 -12.00 -4.99
N ARG A 308 28.18 -13.17 -5.58
CA ARG A 308 28.59 -13.47 -6.95
C ARG A 308 27.71 -12.77 -7.99
N GLU A 309 26.39 -12.82 -7.80
CA GLU A 309 25.39 -12.50 -8.83
C GLU A 309 24.75 -11.10 -8.66
N ALA A 310 24.68 -10.55 -7.44
CA ALA A 310 24.07 -9.25 -7.15
C ALA A 310 24.97 -8.10 -7.58
N ARG A 311 25.03 -7.88 -8.89
CA ARG A 311 25.80 -6.83 -9.56
C ARG A 311 24.86 -5.81 -10.17
N GLN A 312 25.21 -4.53 -10.07
CA GLN A 312 24.42 -3.45 -10.66
C GLN A 312 24.20 -3.69 -12.17
N GLY A 313 22.94 -3.54 -12.61
CA GLY A 313 22.56 -3.72 -14.02
C GLY A 313 22.42 -5.17 -14.48
N ARG A 314 22.48 -6.17 -13.59
CA ARG A 314 22.18 -7.57 -13.91
C ARG A 314 21.02 -8.11 -13.09
N PHE A 315 20.39 -9.17 -13.59
CA PHE A 315 19.40 -9.93 -12.83
C PHE A 315 19.64 -11.44 -12.94
N LEU A 316 19.16 -12.15 -11.92
CA LEU A 316 19.01 -13.60 -11.87
C LEU A 316 17.61 -13.90 -11.34
N VAL A 317 16.86 -14.73 -12.05
CA VAL A 317 15.61 -15.34 -11.57
C VAL A 317 15.80 -16.84 -11.55
N ASP A 318 15.35 -17.46 -10.48
CA ASP A 318 15.34 -18.90 -10.30
C ASP A 318 13.95 -19.27 -9.80
N ASP A 319 13.20 -19.98 -10.64
CA ASP A 319 11.80 -20.26 -10.42
C ASP A 319 11.52 -21.76 -10.53
N LEU A 320 10.60 -22.25 -9.70
CA LEU A 320 10.16 -23.63 -9.66
C LEU A 320 8.71 -23.71 -10.17
N ASN A 321 8.45 -24.66 -11.06
CA ASN A 321 7.12 -24.92 -11.59
C ASN A 321 6.89 -26.44 -11.67
N GLY A 322 6.20 -26.97 -10.66
CA GLY A 322 6.19 -28.42 -10.41
C GLY A 322 7.62 -28.90 -10.16
N ASP A 323 8.05 -29.90 -10.93
CA ASP A 323 9.38 -30.50 -10.81
C ASP A 323 10.42 -29.88 -11.76
N ARG A 324 10.04 -28.86 -12.53
CA ARG A 324 10.94 -28.15 -13.46
C ARG A 324 11.43 -26.86 -12.82
N ARG A 325 12.73 -26.59 -12.94
CA ARG A 325 13.37 -25.37 -12.44
C ARG A 325 13.94 -24.56 -13.59
N LEU A 326 13.64 -23.27 -13.63
CA LEU A 326 14.10 -22.36 -14.68
C LEU A 326 14.96 -21.25 -14.07
N LEU A 327 16.22 -21.22 -14.50
CA LEU A 327 17.14 -20.12 -14.23
C LEU A 327 17.15 -19.15 -15.43
N VAL A 328 16.89 -17.88 -15.19
CA VAL A 328 17.00 -16.81 -16.19
C VAL A 328 18.03 -15.79 -15.72
N ARG A 329 19.03 -15.49 -16.56
CA ARG A 329 20.00 -14.42 -16.30
C ARG A 329 19.92 -13.37 -17.39
N GLY A 330 20.19 -12.13 -17.03
CA GLY A 330 20.28 -11.06 -18.01
C GLY A 330 20.72 -9.72 -17.46
N ILE A 331 20.39 -8.68 -18.22
CA ILE A 331 20.72 -7.29 -17.91
C ILE A 331 19.46 -6.48 -17.60
N ILE A 332 19.62 -5.50 -16.71
CA ILE A 332 18.63 -4.48 -16.40
C ILE A 332 19.09 -3.20 -17.10
N ARG A 333 18.29 -2.70 -18.04
CA ARG A 333 18.57 -1.44 -18.73
C ARG A 333 18.38 -0.27 -17.79
N ASP A 334 19.25 0.74 -17.93
CA ASP A 334 19.15 1.99 -17.18
C ASP A 334 17.80 2.67 -17.48
N PRO A 335 16.91 2.83 -16.47
CA PRO A 335 15.61 3.45 -16.65
C PRO A 335 15.68 4.86 -17.22
N LEU A 336 16.77 5.59 -16.96
CA LEU A 336 16.96 6.98 -17.40
C LEU A 336 17.44 7.09 -18.85
N LYS A 337 17.97 6.00 -19.42
CA LYS A 337 18.54 6.01 -20.78
C LYS A 337 17.71 5.20 -21.79
N LYS A 338 16.89 4.26 -21.32
CA LYS A 338 16.05 3.45 -22.21
C LYS A 338 14.88 4.26 -22.77
N SER A 339 14.42 3.90 -23.97
CA SER A 339 13.15 4.40 -24.50
C SER A 339 11.96 3.88 -23.68
N ARG A 340 10.84 4.61 -23.64
CA ARG A 340 9.62 4.20 -22.92
C ARG A 340 9.01 2.89 -23.42
N SER A 341 9.33 2.48 -24.65
CA SER A 341 8.86 1.24 -25.29
C SER A 341 9.81 0.05 -25.11
N GLU A 342 10.96 0.26 -24.46
CA GLU A 342 11.92 -0.82 -24.25
C GLU A 342 11.69 -1.53 -22.91
N SER A 343 11.72 -2.86 -22.95
CA SER A 343 11.65 -3.69 -21.75
C SER A 343 12.80 -3.36 -20.79
N SER A 344 12.48 -3.34 -19.49
CA SER A 344 13.46 -3.04 -18.44
C SER A 344 14.50 -4.16 -18.31
N TRP A 345 14.03 -5.40 -18.34
CA TRP A 345 14.84 -6.60 -18.20
C TRP A 345 15.01 -7.26 -19.55
N VAL A 346 16.23 -7.69 -19.86
CA VAL A 346 16.56 -8.42 -21.09
C VAL A 346 17.33 -9.66 -20.70
N ALA A 347 16.73 -10.83 -20.94
CA ALA A 347 17.39 -12.10 -20.70
C ALA A 347 18.51 -12.36 -21.72
N GLU A 348 19.63 -12.87 -21.22
CA GLU A 348 20.82 -13.25 -21.99
C GLU A 348 21.02 -14.77 -22.02
N SER A 349 20.54 -15.49 -20.99
CA SER A 349 20.66 -16.94 -20.93
C SER A 349 19.56 -17.56 -20.07
N TYR A 350 19.18 -18.77 -20.45
CA TYR A 350 18.18 -19.57 -19.75
C TYR A 350 18.78 -20.94 -19.45
N ARG A 351 18.51 -21.48 -18.27
CA ARG A 351 18.87 -22.86 -17.91
C ARG A 351 17.63 -23.54 -17.36
N LEU A 352 17.12 -24.50 -18.11
CA LEU A 352 16.04 -25.38 -17.67
C LEU A 352 16.66 -26.62 -17.03
N VAL A 353 16.22 -26.95 -15.83
CA VAL A 353 16.53 -28.21 -15.14
C VAL A 353 15.24 -29.01 -15.09
N ALA A 354 15.24 -30.20 -15.67
CA ALA A 354 14.12 -31.13 -15.63
C ALA A 354 14.15 -31.98 -14.35
N ASP A 355 13.05 -32.69 -14.11
CA ASP A 355 12.84 -33.55 -12.93
C ASP A 355 13.93 -34.63 -12.79
N ASP A 356 14.40 -35.17 -13.92
CA ASP A 356 15.49 -36.16 -13.97
C ASP A 356 16.89 -35.57 -13.66
N GLY A 357 16.97 -34.28 -13.30
CA GLY A 357 18.20 -33.54 -13.06
C GLY A 357 18.96 -33.17 -14.33
N SER A 358 18.45 -33.53 -15.52
CA SER A 358 19.05 -33.08 -16.77
C SER A 358 18.89 -31.56 -16.90
N SER A 359 19.94 -30.90 -17.38
CA SER A 359 19.90 -29.45 -17.58
C SER A 359 20.18 -29.09 -19.03
N GLN A 360 19.37 -28.19 -19.57
CA GLN A 360 19.52 -27.63 -20.90
C GLN A 360 19.71 -26.13 -20.79
N THR A 361 20.73 -25.60 -21.47
CA THR A 361 21.02 -24.17 -21.49
C THR A 361 20.69 -23.58 -22.86
N PHE A 362 19.96 -22.49 -22.87
CA PHE A 362 19.55 -21.76 -24.07
C PHE A 362 20.12 -20.35 -24.03
N VAL A 363 20.68 -19.90 -25.16
CA VAL A 363 21.18 -18.52 -25.34
C VAL A 363 20.12 -17.61 -25.96
N SER A 364 19.17 -18.19 -26.69
CA SER A 364 18.00 -17.47 -27.22
C SER A 364 16.72 -18.21 -26.84
N GLY A 365 15.70 -17.45 -26.42
CA GLY A 365 14.38 -17.96 -26.09
C GLY A 365 13.68 -18.63 -27.28
N ASP A 366 14.06 -18.33 -28.53
CA ASP A 366 13.48 -18.94 -29.72
C ASP A 366 13.75 -20.45 -29.84
N LYS A 367 14.76 -20.95 -29.13
CA LYS A 367 15.14 -22.36 -29.13
C LYS A 367 14.48 -23.14 -27.98
N MET A 368 13.75 -22.47 -27.11
CA MET A 368 13.08 -23.10 -25.98
C MET A 368 11.73 -23.71 -26.41
N PRO A 369 11.26 -24.77 -25.73
CA PRO A 369 9.87 -25.20 -25.84
C PRO A 369 8.90 -24.04 -25.57
N GLY A 370 7.78 -24.00 -26.28
CA GLY A 370 6.84 -22.87 -26.23
C GLY A 370 6.32 -22.55 -24.82
N ASP A 371 6.01 -23.57 -24.02
CA ASP A 371 5.56 -23.44 -22.63
C ASP A 371 6.65 -22.84 -21.73
N VAL A 372 7.90 -23.28 -21.90
CA VAL A 372 9.04 -22.77 -21.11
C VAL A 372 9.41 -21.36 -21.57
N ARG A 373 9.24 -21.04 -22.84
CA ARG A 373 9.43 -19.68 -23.37
C ARG A 373 8.40 -18.72 -22.78
N GLU A 374 7.11 -19.06 -22.81
CA GLU A 374 6.06 -18.24 -22.20
C GLU A 374 6.32 -18.01 -20.71
N TRP A 375 6.73 -19.06 -20.00
CA TRP A 375 7.13 -18.98 -18.60
C TRP A 375 8.31 -18.02 -18.39
N ALA A 376 9.36 -18.12 -19.20
CA ALA A 376 10.52 -17.24 -19.11
C ALA A 376 10.18 -15.78 -19.46
N ASP A 377 9.39 -15.57 -20.50
CA ASP A 377 8.97 -14.25 -20.97
C ASP A 377 8.10 -13.55 -19.92
N GLU A 378 7.20 -14.28 -19.24
CA GLU A 378 6.41 -13.76 -18.12
C GLU A 378 7.31 -13.35 -16.94
N LEU A 379 8.25 -14.20 -16.53
CA LEU A 379 9.20 -13.88 -15.45
C LEU A 379 10.03 -12.63 -15.77
N VAL A 380 10.48 -12.46 -17.01
CA VAL A 380 11.26 -11.28 -17.42
C VAL A 380 10.39 -10.03 -17.48
N ALA A 381 9.17 -10.14 -18.03
CA ALA A 381 8.23 -9.03 -18.14
C ALA A 381 7.78 -8.52 -16.77
N LEU A 382 7.58 -9.42 -15.81
CA LEU A 382 7.11 -9.13 -14.45
C LEU A 382 8.23 -9.14 -13.40
N GLN A 383 9.49 -9.10 -13.83
CA GLN A 383 10.65 -8.91 -12.95
C GLN A 383 10.79 -9.98 -11.85
N GLY A 384 10.59 -11.25 -12.22
CA GLY A 384 10.66 -12.40 -11.32
C GLY A 384 9.33 -12.79 -10.69
N MET A 385 8.21 -12.35 -11.25
CA MET A 385 6.86 -12.76 -10.85
C MET A 385 6.12 -13.46 -11.98
N ARG A 386 5.09 -14.20 -11.61
CA ARG A 386 4.08 -14.79 -12.48
C ARG A 386 2.70 -14.39 -12.00
N ARG A 387 1.70 -14.48 -12.86
CA ARG A 387 0.31 -14.29 -12.48
C ARG A 387 -0.40 -15.62 -12.46
N VAL A 388 -0.98 -15.92 -11.31
CA VAL A 388 -1.78 -17.13 -11.13
C VAL A 388 -3.21 -16.75 -10.76
N GLY A 389 -4.16 -17.55 -11.21
CA GLY A 389 -5.56 -17.41 -10.78
C GLY A 389 -5.70 -17.89 -9.34
N LEU A 390 -6.22 -17.05 -8.45
CA LEU A 390 -6.35 -17.33 -7.03
C LEU A 390 -7.07 -18.66 -6.75
N VAL A 391 -8.21 -18.89 -7.42
CA VAL A 391 -9.00 -20.12 -7.24
C VAL A 391 -8.24 -21.34 -7.73
N ALA A 392 -7.54 -21.24 -8.87
CA ALA A 392 -6.75 -22.32 -9.42
C ALA A 392 -5.54 -22.64 -8.52
N TYR A 393 -4.86 -21.61 -8.02
CA TYR A 393 -3.73 -21.76 -7.11
C TYR A 393 -4.13 -22.46 -5.81
N ILE A 394 -5.22 -22.01 -5.17
CA ILE A 394 -5.75 -22.65 -3.96
C ILE A 394 -6.16 -24.09 -4.25
N GLY A 395 -6.77 -24.35 -5.41
CA GLY A 395 -7.14 -25.71 -5.82
C GLY A 395 -5.93 -26.64 -5.99
N GLN A 396 -4.79 -26.12 -6.44
CA GLN A 396 -3.57 -26.90 -6.65
C GLN A 396 -2.72 -27.06 -5.37
N HIS A 397 -2.58 -25.99 -4.58
CA HIS A 397 -1.65 -25.96 -3.44
C HIS A 397 -2.35 -26.17 -2.09
N GLY A 398 -3.68 -26.11 -2.03
CA GLY A 398 -4.46 -26.19 -0.79
C GLY A 398 -4.30 -24.98 0.15
N ARG A 399 -3.60 -23.94 -0.29
CA ARG A 399 -3.30 -22.72 0.49
C ARG A 399 -3.26 -21.49 -0.42
N LEU A 400 -3.30 -20.30 0.19
CA LEU A 400 -3.00 -19.06 -0.50
C LEU A 400 -1.53 -19.04 -0.92
N PRO A 401 -1.18 -18.31 -2.00
CA PRO A 401 0.22 -18.05 -2.32
C PRO A 401 0.92 -17.49 -1.10
N ASP A 402 2.16 -17.92 -0.89
CA ASP A 402 2.93 -17.43 0.23
C ASP A 402 3.29 -15.96 -0.01
N LEU A 403 2.45 -15.08 0.52
CA LEU A 403 2.62 -13.63 0.49
C LEU A 403 3.39 -13.15 1.74
N ASN A 404 4.29 -13.98 2.32
CA ASN A 404 5.17 -13.61 3.42
C ASN A 404 6.17 -12.50 3.00
N TRP A 405 5.70 -11.27 2.88
CA TRP A 405 6.50 -10.12 2.46
C TRP A 405 6.11 -8.80 3.15
N ALA A 406 5.40 -8.86 4.28
CA ALA A 406 5.39 -7.70 5.17
C ALA A 406 6.84 -7.38 5.59
N ILE A 407 7.33 -6.22 5.16
CA ILE A 407 8.44 -5.52 5.82
C ILE A 407 7.95 -5.10 7.20
#